data_AF-A0A1S1ET36-F1
#
_entry.id   AF-A0A1S1ET36-F1
#
_cell.length_a   1.000
_cell.length_b   1.000
_cell.length_c   1.000
_cell.angle_alpha   90.00
_cell.angle_beta   90.00
_cell.angle_gamma   90.00
#
_symmetry.space_group_name_H-M   'P 1'
#
loop_
_entity.id
_entity.type
_entity.pdbx_description
1 polymer ?
#
loop_
_entity_poly.entity_id
_entity_poly.type
_entity_poly.pdbx_seq_one_letter_code
_entity_poly.pdbx_strand_id
1 'polypeptide(L)'
;MRAIAREAGVGLATASRHFPSRIELLGAVSARVAADIDRVTEAAVAQFDDDPDGAWHEAVHAIAKLSVAALAQALFSDLNTSLGSEAKKIDGIIEKRMTELRQSYARLLDKAKAVGLCPEGVAPLDFHLGLAVVSRPLPNSAAVEQYFSGVQEKLVDLMLTGLAAQAKGNH
;
A
#
# COMPACT_ATOMS: atom_id res chain seq x y z
N MET A 1 -14.11 1.96 -17.35
CA MET A 1 -13.36 1.74 -18.60
C MET A 1 -13.24 2.99 -19.49
N ARG A 2 -14.31 3.60 -19.99
CA ARG A 2 -14.21 4.78 -20.90
C ARG A 2 -13.35 5.93 -20.38
N ALA A 3 -13.58 6.39 -19.15
CA ALA A 3 -12.80 7.46 -18.55
C ALA A 3 -11.31 7.09 -18.40
N ILE A 4 -11.02 5.84 -18.01
CA ILE A 4 -9.66 5.31 -17.86
C ILE A 4 -8.95 5.26 -19.21
N ALA A 5 -9.63 4.80 -20.26
CA ALA A 5 -9.07 4.74 -21.61
C ALA A 5 -8.72 6.14 -22.14
N ARG A 6 -9.61 7.11 -21.93
CA ARG A 6 -9.37 8.53 -22.27
C ARG A 6 -8.16 9.08 -21.53
N GLU A 7 -8.07 8.86 -20.22
CA GLU A 7 -6.95 9.34 -19.39
C GLU A 7 -5.62 8.72 -19.82
N ALA A 8 -5.63 7.43 -20.14
CA ALA A 8 -4.46 6.70 -20.62
C ALA A 8 -4.11 6.97 -22.09
N GLY A 9 -4.86 7.81 -22.81
CA GLY A 9 -4.65 8.10 -24.22
C GLY A 9 -4.85 6.90 -25.15
N VAL A 10 -5.59 5.87 -24.71
CA VAL A 10 -5.86 4.65 -25.50
C VAL A 10 -7.32 4.57 -25.92
N GLY A 11 -7.59 3.91 -27.05
CA GLY A 11 -8.97 3.63 -27.47
C GLY A 11 -9.69 2.69 -26.49
N LEU A 12 -11.02 2.85 -26.33
CA LEU A 12 -11.83 1.96 -25.50
C LEU A 12 -11.68 0.49 -25.90
N ALA A 13 -11.67 0.20 -27.21
CA ALA A 13 -11.46 -1.15 -27.71
C ALA A 13 -10.11 -1.72 -27.30
N THR A 14 -9.04 -0.92 -27.32
CA THR A 14 -7.70 -1.33 -26.85
C THR A 14 -7.72 -1.63 -25.36
N ALA A 15 -8.31 -0.75 -24.54
CA ALA A 15 -8.41 -0.95 -23.10
C ALA A 15 -9.22 -2.21 -22.76
N SER A 16 -10.37 -2.43 -23.40
CA SER A 16 -11.22 -3.60 -23.18
C SER A 16 -10.60 -4.91 -23.70
N ARG A 17 -9.72 -4.87 -24.71
CA ARG A 17 -8.96 -6.05 -25.14
C ARG A 17 -7.95 -6.51 -24.08
N HIS A 18 -7.32 -5.58 -23.38
CA HIS A 18 -6.36 -5.90 -22.32
C HIS A 18 -7.04 -6.20 -20.98
N PHE A 19 -8.15 -5.50 -20.69
CA PHE A 19 -8.92 -5.67 -19.47
C PHE A 19 -10.41 -5.81 -19.82
N PRO A 20 -10.88 -7.04 -20.08
CA PRO A 20 -12.26 -7.29 -20.48
C PRO A 20 -13.29 -6.79 -19.45
N SER A 21 -12.93 -6.79 -18.17
CA SER A 21 -13.77 -6.31 -17.06
C SER A 21 -13.06 -5.30 -16.15
N ARG A 22 -13.85 -4.56 -15.35
CA ARG A 22 -13.32 -3.68 -14.29
C ARG A 22 -12.55 -4.49 -13.24
N ILE A 23 -13.05 -5.68 -12.90
CA ILE A 23 -12.41 -6.59 -11.94
C ILE A 23 -11.03 -7.02 -12.42
N GLU A 24 -10.88 -7.38 -13.70
CA GLU A 24 -9.56 -7.73 -14.28
C GLU A 24 -8.59 -6.55 -14.27
N LEU A 25 -9.07 -5.35 -14.59
CA LEU A 25 -8.25 -4.14 -14.46
C LEU A 25 -7.80 -3.92 -13.02
N LEU A 26 -8.71 -4.00 -12.05
CA LEU A 26 -8.37 -3.83 -10.63
C LEU A 26 -7.43 -4.92 -10.12
N GLY A 27 -7.57 -6.16 -10.59
CA GLY A 27 -6.64 -7.24 -10.28
C GLY A 27 -5.24 -7.01 -10.84
N ALA A 28 -5.12 -6.39 -12.02
CA ALA A 28 -3.83 -6.00 -12.59
C ALA A 28 -3.19 -4.81 -11.85
N VAL A 29 -3.97 -3.78 -11.51
CA VAL A 29 -3.50 -2.62 -10.73
C VAL A 29 -3.09 -3.06 -9.32
N SER A 30 -3.99 -3.76 -8.64
CA SER A 30 -3.75 -4.96 -7.84
C SER A 30 -2.32 -5.43 -7.66
N ALA A 31 -1.95 -6.30 -8.60
CA ALA A 31 -0.65 -6.95 -8.68
C ALA A 31 0.49 -5.94 -8.87
N ARG A 32 0.28 -4.88 -9.64
CA ARG A 32 1.29 -3.84 -9.85
C ARG A 32 1.67 -3.13 -8.55
N VAL A 33 0.70 -2.72 -7.74
CA VAL A 33 0.95 -2.06 -6.46
C VAL A 33 1.69 -2.98 -5.49
N ALA A 34 1.31 -4.25 -5.43
CA ALA A 34 2.05 -5.22 -4.60
C ALA A 34 3.50 -5.40 -5.07
N ALA A 35 3.74 -5.46 -6.38
CA ALA A 35 5.09 -5.52 -6.93
C ALA A 35 5.90 -4.23 -6.70
N ASP A 36 5.25 -3.06 -6.69
CA ASP A 36 5.88 -1.80 -6.32
C ASP A 36 6.29 -1.81 -4.84
N ILE A 37 5.43 -2.30 -3.94
CA ILE A 37 5.75 -2.48 -2.51
C ILE A 37 6.92 -3.45 -2.34
N ASP A 38 6.88 -4.59 -3.02
CA ASP A 38 7.94 -5.60 -2.97
C ASP A 38 9.30 -5.01 -3.33
N ARG A 39 9.38 -4.29 -4.46
CA ARG A 39 10.60 -3.58 -4.88
C ARG A 39 11.10 -2.56 -3.86
N VAL A 40 10.19 -1.78 -3.27
CA VAL A 40 10.57 -0.82 -2.22
C VAL A 40 11.13 -1.55 -1.01
N THR A 41 10.49 -2.64 -0.57
CA THR A 41 10.99 -3.44 0.56
C THR A 41 12.34 -4.08 0.27
N GLU A 42 12.57 -4.62 -0.93
CA GLU A 42 13.85 -5.21 -1.32
C GLU A 42 14.98 -4.18 -1.35
N ALA A 43 14.73 -3.00 -1.94
CA ALA A 43 15.70 -1.92 -1.97
C ALA A 43 16.10 -1.46 -0.56
N ALA A 44 15.11 -1.29 0.32
CA ALA A 44 15.34 -0.89 1.70
C ALA A 44 16.09 -1.95 2.51
N VAL A 45 15.73 -3.24 2.35
CA VAL A 45 16.45 -4.34 3.01
C VAL A 45 17.92 -4.38 2.60
N ALA A 46 18.24 -4.08 1.34
CA ALA A 46 19.61 -4.04 0.85
C ALA A 46 20.44 -2.87 1.42
N GLN A 47 19.79 -1.76 1.81
CA GLN A 47 20.42 -0.57 2.37
C GLN A 47 20.41 -0.55 3.91
N PHE A 48 19.67 -1.47 4.53
CA PHE A 48 19.35 -1.43 5.95
C PHE A 48 20.58 -1.56 6.86
N ASP A 49 21.60 -2.29 6.43
CA ASP A 49 22.81 -2.50 7.25
C ASP A 49 23.71 -1.25 7.27
N ASP A 50 23.59 -0.36 6.28
CA ASP A 50 24.36 0.88 6.17
C ASP A 50 23.66 2.07 6.84
N ASP A 51 22.35 2.21 6.63
CA ASP A 51 21.52 3.27 7.23
C ASP A 51 20.14 2.73 7.63
N PRO A 52 20.02 2.09 8.82
CA PRO A 52 18.78 1.48 9.26
C PRO A 52 17.62 2.47 9.37
N ASP A 53 17.86 3.64 9.96
CA ASP A 53 16.85 4.67 10.16
C ASP A 53 16.39 5.24 8.82
N GLY A 54 17.33 5.61 7.93
CA GLY A 54 17.02 6.16 6.61
C GLY A 54 16.29 5.16 5.73
N ALA A 55 16.81 3.94 5.58
CA ALA A 55 16.19 2.89 4.77
C ALA A 55 14.76 2.57 5.23
N TRP A 56 14.53 2.52 6.55
CA TRP A 56 13.21 2.30 7.12
C TRP A 56 12.24 3.45 6.81
N HIS A 57 12.63 4.70 7.10
CA HIS A 57 11.77 5.86 6.87
C HIS A 57 11.46 6.03 5.38
N GLU A 58 12.47 5.98 4.52
CA GLU A 58 12.29 6.13 3.07
C GLU A 58 11.35 5.06 2.49
N ALA A 59 11.50 3.79 2.90
CA ALA A 59 10.65 2.71 2.45
C ALA A 59 9.18 2.93 2.83
N VAL A 60 8.93 3.27 4.10
CA VAL A 60 7.57 3.45 4.61
C VAL A 60 6.89 4.65 3.94
N HIS A 61 7.62 5.75 3.74
CA HIS A 61 7.12 6.91 3.00
C HIS A 61 6.87 6.61 1.51
N ALA A 62 7.76 5.88 0.86
CA ALA A 62 7.58 5.47 -0.53
C ALA A 62 6.33 4.59 -0.70
N ILE A 63 6.12 3.64 0.21
CA ILE A 63 4.92 2.79 0.24
C ILE A 63 3.66 3.61 0.52
N ALA A 64 3.71 4.55 1.47
CA ALA A 64 2.58 5.43 1.79
C ALA A 64 2.10 6.24 0.57
N LYS A 65 3.02 6.58 -0.34
CA LYS A 65 2.72 7.33 -1.58
C LYS A 65 2.05 6.47 -2.66
N LEU A 66 2.05 5.14 -2.55
CA LEU A 66 1.41 4.23 -3.53
C LEU A 66 -0.12 4.21 -3.47
N SER A 67 -0.74 4.98 -2.55
CA SER A 67 -2.20 5.18 -2.48
C SER A 67 -3.00 3.87 -2.40
N VAL A 68 -2.47 2.88 -1.67
CA VAL A 68 -3.10 1.55 -1.47
C VAL A 68 -4.54 1.67 -0.98
N ALA A 69 -4.83 2.61 -0.08
CA ALA A 69 -6.16 2.83 0.46
C ALA A 69 -7.20 3.26 -0.59
N ALA A 70 -6.79 3.98 -1.64
CA ALA A 70 -7.68 4.36 -2.73
C ALA A 70 -8.01 3.14 -3.62
N LEU A 71 -7.00 2.30 -3.89
CA LEU A 71 -7.20 1.04 -4.60
C LEU A 71 -8.11 0.09 -3.83
N ALA A 72 -7.90 -0.04 -2.51
CA ALA A 72 -8.74 -0.84 -1.63
C ALA A 72 -10.21 -0.37 -1.67
N GLN A 73 -10.47 0.93 -1.58
CA GLN A 73 -11.82 1.49 -1.71
C GLN A 73 -12.47 1.12 -3.06
N ALA A 74 -11.72 1.20 -4.17
CA ALA A 74 -12.23 0.84 -5.47
C ALA A 74 -12.59 -0.66 -5.60
N LEU A 75 -11.81 -1.54 -4.96
CA LEU A 75 -12.04 -2.98 -4.88
C LEU A 75 -13.25 -3.32 -4.00
N PHE A 76 -13.34 -2.76 -2.79
CA PHE A 76 -14.46 -3.02 -1.87
C PHE A 76 -15.79 -2.47 -2.42
N SER A 77 -15.75 -1.35 -3.13
CA SER A 77 -16.94 -0.82 -3.81
C SER A 77 -17.48 -1.78 -4.87
N ASP A 78 -16.61 -2.47 -5.61
CA ASP A 78 -17.04 -3.49 -6.58
C ASP A 78 -17.49 -4.77 -5.88
N LEU A 79 -16.84 -5.16 -4.78
CA LEU A 79 -17.24 -6.35 -4.01
C LEU A 79 -18.68 -6.20 -3.51
N ASN A 80 -19.03 -5.03 -2.97
CA ASN A 80 -20.38 -4.75 -2.44
C ASN A 80 -21.48 -4.78 -3.50
N THR A 81 -21.14 -4.64 -4.79
CA THR A 81 -22.10 -4.66 -5.90
C THR A 81 -22.04 -5.95 -6.72
N SER A 82 -21.06 -6.83 -6.45
CA SER A 82 -20.83 -8.08 -7.17
C SER A 82 -21.59 -9.25 -6.54
N LEU A 83 -22.00 -10.23 -7.37
CA LEU A 83 -22.67 -11.44 -6.92
C LEU A 83 -22.03 -12.69 -7.54
N GLY A 84 -22.19 -13.84 -6.90
CA GLY A 84 -21.81 -15.14 -7.45
C GLY A 84 -20.32 -15.24 -7.80
N SER A 85 -20.01 -15.49 -9.08
CA SER A 85 -18.64 -15.75 -9.54
C SER A 85 -17.75 -14.51 -9.55
N GLU A 86 -18.32 -13.29 -9.65
CA GLU A 86 -17.56 -12.05 -9.60
C GLU A 86 -17.05 -11.73 -8.20
N ALA A 87 -17.90 -11.92 -7.19
CA ALA A 87 -17.50 -11.77 -5.78
C ALA A 87 -16.33 -12.73 -5.44
N LYS A 88 -16.43 -14.00 -5.84
CA LYS A 88 -15.35 -14.99 -5.65
C LYS A 88 -14.03 -14.60 -6.33
N LYS A 89 -14.08 -13.95 -7.50
CA LYS A 89 -12.87 -13.45 -8.17
C LYS A 89 -12.22 -12.34 -7.37
N ILE A 90 -13.01 -11.41 -6.83
CA ILE A 90 -12.51 -10.32 -6.00
C ILE A 90 -11.89 -10.87 -4.71
N ASP A 91 -12.54 -11.82 -4.05
CA ASP A 91 -12.00 -12.48 -2.85
C ASP A 91 -10.64 -13.13 -3.15
N GLY A 92 -10.54 -13.89 -4.24
CA GLY A 92 -9.28 -14.51 -4.66
C GLY A 92 -8.18 -13.49 -4.99
N ILE A 93 -8.53 -12.32 -5.55
CA ILE A 93 -7.58 -11.22 -5.75
C ILE A 93 -7.08 -10.72 -4.38
N ILE A 94 -7.99 -10.44 -3.44
CA ILE A 94 -7.66 -9.93 -2.10
C ILE A 94 -6.76 -10.92 -1.35
N GLU A 95 -7.14 -12.20 -1.29
CA GLU A 95 -6.36 -13.24 -0.61
C GLU A 95 -4.95 -13.35 -1.19
N LYS A 96 -4.83 -13.34 -2.51
CA LYS A 96 -3.53 -13.37 -3.20
C LYS A 96 -2.70 -12.12 -2.86
N ARG A 97 -3.30 -10.93 -2.88
CA ARG A 97 -2.61 -9.68 -2.52
C ARG A 97 -2.12 -9.71 -1.07
N MET A 98 -2.95 -10.13 -0.13
CA MET A 98 -2.58 -10.19 1.29
C MET A 98 -1.43 -11.18 1.54
N THR A 99 -1.40 -12.30 0.82
CA THR A 99 -0.29 -13.26 0.92
C THR A 99 1.03 -12.66 0.46
N GLU A 100 1.05 -11.97 -0.68
CA GLU A 100 2.26 -11.33 -1.20
C GLU A 100 2.73 -10.18 -0.33
N LEU A 101 1.81 -9.30 0.09
CA LEU A 101 2.13 -8.19 0.99
C LEU A 101 2.73 -8.69 2.31
N ARG A 102 2.15 -9.75 2.90
CA ARG A 102 2.71 -10.36 4.12
C ARG A 102 4.17 -10.73 3.95
N GLN A 103 4.54 -11.31 2.81
CA GLN A 103 5.92 -11.72 2.53
C GLN A 103 6.85 -10.52 2.35
N SER A 104 6.44 -9.50 1.58
CA SER A 104 7.25 -8.30 1.36
C SER A 104 7.52 -7.55 2.67
N TYR A 105 6.47 -7.34 3.49
CA TYR A 105 6.63 -6.64 4.77
C TYR A 105 7.38 -7.44 5.82
N ALA A 106 7.27 -8.78 5.84
CA ALA A 106 7.99 -9.59 6.83
C ALA A 106 9.50 -9.32 6.77
N ARG A 107 10.10 -9.34 5.57
CA ARG A 107 11.54 -9.10 5.40
C ARG A 107 11.98 -7.72 5.89
N LEU A 108 11.20 -6.69 5.58
CA LEU A 108 11.50 -5.32 6.00
C LEU A 108 11.32 -5.14 7.51
N LEU A 109 10.25 -5.69 8.08
CA LEU A 109 9.98 -5.61 9.52
C LEU A 109 10.98 -6.40 10.34
N ASP A 110 11.47 -7.54 9.86
CA ASP A 110 12.51 -8.31 10.55
C ASP A 110 13.79 -7.46 10.71
N LYS A 111 14.17 -6.70 9.67
CA LYS A 111 15.28 -5.74 9.75
C LYS A 111 15.01 -4.62 10.75
N ALA A 112 13.83 -4.00 10.69
CA ALA A 112 13.46 -2.91 11.60
C ALA A 112 13.37 -3.34 13.07
N LYS A 113 12.87 -4.55 13.34
CA LYS A 113 12.79 -5.15 14.68
C LYS A 113 14.18 -5.39 15.28
N ALA A 114 15.08 -5.97 14.49
CA ALA A 114 16.44 -6.30 14.94
C ALA A 114 17.24 -5.10 15.46
N VAL A 115 16.90 -3.87 15.03
CA VAL A 115 17.54 -2.62 15.47
C VAL A 115 16.65 -1.75 16.37
N GLY A 116 15.49 -2.25 16.80
CA GLY A 116 14.60 -1.52 17.71
C GLY A 116 13.82 -0.36 17.08
N LEU A 117 13.64 -0.35 15.75
CA LEU A 117 12.78 0.60 15.04
C LEU A 117 11.32 0.15 14.97
N CYS A 118 11.05 -1.13 15.24
CA CYS A 118 9.71 -1.70 15.27
C CYS A 118 9.58 -2.71 16.42
N PRO A 119 8.44 -2.78 17.15
CA PRO A 119 8.24 -3.78 18.20
C PRO A 119 8.12 -5.21 17.64
N GLU A 120 8.66 -6.20 18.36
CA GLU A 120 8.62 -7.62 17.97
C GLU A 120 7.22 -8.16 17.64
N GLY A 121 6.22 -7.71 18.40
CA GLY A 121 4.83 -8.14 18.24
C GLY A 121 4.09 -7.59 17.02
N VAL A 122 4.68 -6.67 16.25
CA VAL A 122 4.01 -6.11 15.06
C VAL A 122 3.98 -7.15 13.94
N ALA A 123 2.77 -7.54 13.55
CA ALA A 123 2.56 -8.43 12.41
C ALA A 123 2.62 -7.67 11.08
N PRO A 124 3.11 -8.31 9.98
CA PRO A 124 3.25 -7.64 8.68
C PRO A 124 1.97 -7.02 8.12
N LEU A 125 0.84 -7.72 8.25
CA LEU A 125 -0.44 -7.21 7.74
C LEU A 125 -1.03 -6.13 8.63
N ASP A 126 -0.82 -6.18 9.94
CA ASP A 126 -1.26 -5.12 10.85
C ASP A 126 -0.51 -3.82 10.55
N PHE A 127 0.80 -3.92 10.31
CA PHE A 127 1.60 -2.78 9.84
C PHE A 127 1.08 -2.23 8.51
N HIS A 128 0.87 -3.10 7.52
CA HIS A 128 0.37 -2.68 6.21
C HIS A 128 -0.99 -1.95 6.31
N LEU A 129 -1.93 -2.52 7.06
CA LEU A 129 -3.27 -1.95 7.23
C LEU A 129 -3.21 -0.64 8.01
N GLY A 130 -2.38 -0.56 9.06
CA GLY A 130 -2.15 0.67 9.81
C GLY A 130 -1.59 1.78 8.93
N LEU A 131 -0.56 1.47 8.14
CA LEU A 131 0.02 2.40 7.19
C LEU A 131 -1.01 2.87 6.15
N ALA A 132 -1.81 1.95 5.60
CA ALA A 132 -2.85 2.29 4.63
C ALA A 132 -3.92 3.21 5.23
N VAL A 133 -4.26 3.07 6.50
CA VAL A 133 -5.20 3.98 7.20
C VAL A 133 -4.58 5.37 7.36
N VAL A 134 -3.34 5.44 7.83
CA VAL A 134 -2.64 6.70 8.09
C VAL A 134 -2.32 7.45 6.79
N SER A 135 -1.99 6.71 5.73
CA SER A 135 -1.62 7.24 4.42
C SER A 135 -2.81 7.40 3.46
N ARG A 136 -4.05 7.34 3.96
CA ARG A 136 -5.23 7.42 3.10
C ARG A 136 -5.31 8.81 2.47
N PRO A 137 -5.37 8.92 1.13
CA PRO A 137 -5.42 10.21 0.48
C PRO A 137 -6.72 10.93 0.82
N LEU A 138 -6.61 12.23 1.07
CA LEU A 138 -7.76 13.12 1.19
C LEU A 138 -8.39 13.35 -0.20
N PRO A 139 -9.69 13.74 -0.26
CA PRO A 139 -10.33 14.09 -1.53
C PRO A 139 -9.54 15.18 -2.27
N ASN A 140 -9.34 15.00 -3.57
CA ASN A 140 -8.65 15.97 -4.40
C ASN A 140 -9.47 17.28 -4.47
N SER A 141 -8.98 18.33 -3.82
CA SER A 141 -9.58 19.66 -3.82
C SER A 141 -8.53 20.72 -3.51
N ALA A 142 -8.72 21.94 -4.05
CA ALA A 142 -7.81 23.06 -3.79
C ALA A 142 -7.68 23.39 -2.30
N ALA A 143 -8.77 23.22 -1.53
CA ALA A 143 -8.74 23.41 -0.07
C ALA A 143 -7.84 22.37 0.62
N VAL A 144 -7.89 21.11 0.19
CA VAL A 144 -7.02 20.05 0.73
C VAL A 144 -5.55 20.35 0.41
N GLU A 145 -5.24 20.73 -0.82
CA GLU A 145 -3.88 21.10 -1.22
C GLU A 145 -3.35 22.29 -0.40
N GLN A 146 -4.18 23.30 -0.17
CA GLN A 146 -3.80 24.50 0.58
C GLN A 146 -3.59 24.25 2.07
N TYR A 147 -4.46 23.48 2.73
CA TYR A 147 -4.48 23.37 4.20
C TYR A 147 -3.90 22.08 4.75
N PHE A 148 -3.81 21.02 3.94
CA PHE A 148 -3.42 19.68 4.39
C PHE A 148 -2.13 19.17 3.74
N SER A 149 -1.42 20.03 3.01
CA SER A 149 -0.10 19.71 2.47
C SER A 149 0.85 19.23 3.58
N GLY A 150 1.49 18.08 3.36
CA GLY A 150 2.43 17.46 4.30
C GLY A 150 1.81 16.84 5.56
N VAL A 151 0.48 16.91 5.77
CA VAL A 151 -0.16 16.27 6.93
C VAL A 151 0.04 14.76 6.91
N GLN A 152 -0.11 14.14 5.74
CA GLN A 152 0.09 12.70 5.58
C GLN A 152 1.52 12.28 5.95
N GLU A 153 2.53 13.01 5.49
CA GLU A 153 3.94 12.72 5.80
C GLU A 153 4.19 12.79 7.32
N LYS A 154 3.69 13.84 7.99
CA LYS A 154 3.80 13.99 9.45
C LYS A 154 3.11 12.87 10.23
N LEU A 155 1.98 12.37 9.74
CA LEU A 155 1.28 11.25 10.41
C LEU A 155 2.03 9.94 10.24
N VAL A 156 2.67 9.72 9.09
CA VAL A 156 3.58 8.59 8.88
C VAL A 156 4.78 8.70 9.82
N ASP A 157 5.41 9.87 9.93
CA ASP A 157 6.51 10.11 10.88
C ASP A 157 6.10 9.84 12.34
N LEU A 158 4.89 10.24 12.71
CA LEU A 158 4.35 9.98 14.05
C LEU A 158 4.14 8.48 14.29
N MET A 159 3.63 7.75 13.29
CA MET A 159 3.51 6.29 13.35
C MET A 159 4.89 5.64 13.55
N LEU A 160 5.90 6.04 12.78
CA LEU A 160 7.26 5.51 12.88
C LEU A 160 7.91 5.82 14.24
N THR A 161 7.75 7.06 14.71
CA THR A 161 8.22 7.48 16.04
C THR A 161 7.56 6.66 17.15
N GLY A 162 6.25 6.43 17.05
CA GLY A 162 5.50 5.61 18.01
C GLY A 162 5.96 4.16 18.05
N LEU A 163 6.22 3.56 16.88
CA LEU A 163 6.77 2.21 16.78
C LEU A 163 8.15 2.10 17.43
N ALA A 164 9.07 3.03 17.12
CA ALA A 164 10.40 3.05 17.72
C ALA A 164 10.35 3.29 19.24
N ALA A 165 9.44 4.14 19.73
CA ALA A 165 9.27 4.36 21.16
C ALA A 165 8.76 3.10 21.89
N GLN A 166 7.80 2.38 21.30
CA GLN A 166 7.29 1.11 21.84
C GLN A 166 8.36 0.01 21.84
N ALA A 167 9.20 -0.05 20.80
CA ALA A 167 10.29 -1.01 20.74
C ALA A 167 11.29 -0.82 21.89
N LYS A 168 11.62 0.44 22.22
CA LYS A 168 12.51 0.78 23.34
C LYS A 168 11.89 0.52 24.72
N GLY A 169 10.57 0.59 24.84
CA GLY A 169 9.84 0.37 26.09
C GLY A 169 9.57 -1.09 26.44
N ASN A 170 9.87 -2.03 25.54
CA ASN A 170 9.70 -3.48 25.74
C ASN A 170 10.95 -4.16 26.33
N HIS A 171 11.83 -3.40 26.99
CA HIS A 171 13.03 -3.88 27.69
C HIS A 171 12.90 -3.75 29.21
#